data_AF-A0A1E9DJI9-F1
#
_entry.id   AF-A0A1E9DJI9-F1
#
_cell.length_a   1.000
_cell.length_b   1.000
_cell.length_c   1.000
_cell.angle_alpha   90.00
_cell.angle_beta   90.00
_cell.angle_gamma   90.00
#
_symmetry.space_group_name_H-M   'P 1'
#
loop_
_entity.id
_entity.type
_entity.pdbx_description
1 polymer ?
#
loop_
_entity_poly.entity_id
_entity_poly.type
_entity_poly.pdbx_seq_one_letter_code
_entity_poly.pdbx_strand_id
1 'polypeptide(L)'
;MNKFLKNITFITMSTILILSPFKNVKADNLNDGTEDNYSYISEKRFDKPIDVLDVKTVEDNLKMTDSLTRMTNDQLNEVINYVADNDNGISTYASNNVKDSLKIAWKAAAQIAINSGYPLAGTLVIYSVDGIDYYEQNGPFSKAIKGTNVYKRIQSGSGSDNFTTSDSEDLYYAIHAFKYHNSKTNKLYISDTFDFALNTDYQNTFSTLVNNWGYLSQKMEVLTPINVNIEMQK
;
A
#
# COMPACT_ATOMS: atom_id res chain seq x y z
N MET A 1 39.22 -37.04 29.16
CA MET A 1 37.98 -37.71 29.58
C MET A 1 37.32 -36.85 30.65
N ASN A 2 35.99 -36.74 30.60
CA ASN A 2 35.06 -35.98 31.47
C ASN A 2 34.75 -34.51 31.11
N LYS A 3 33.58 -34.39 30.46
CA LYS A 3 32.79 -33.20 30.14
C LYS A 3 32.18 -32.61 31.41
N PHE A 4 32.25 -31.29 31.56
CA PHE A 4 31.42 -30.53 32.49
C PHE A 4 30.05 -30.26 31.86
N LEU A 5 28.99 -30.78 32.47
CA LEU A 5 27.60 -30.40 32.23
C LEU A 5 27.28 -29.17 33.09
N LYS A 6 26.81 -28.08 32.49
CA LYS A 6 26.16 -26.97 33.18
C LYS A 6 24.66 -27.00 32.85
N ASN A 7 23.86 -27.06 33.91
CA ASN A 7 22.40 -26.99 33.89
C ASN A 7 21.92 -25.65 33.31
N ILE A 8 20.92 -25.71 32.43
CA ILE A 8 20.11 -24.56 32.02
C ILE A 8 18.68 -24.85 32.47
N THR A 9 18.19 -24.04 33.41
CA THR A 9 16.82 -24.06 33.92
C THR A 9 15.96 -23.16 33.06
N PHE A 10 14.93 -23.73 32.41
CA PHE A 10 13.91 -22.96 31.68
C PHE A 10 12.82 -22.51 32.65
N ILE A 11 12.57 -21.20 32.72
CA ILE A 11 11.39 -20.62 33.39
C ILE A 11 10.38 -20.31 32.29
N THR A 12 9.30 -21.09 32.24
CA THR A 12 8.12 -20.81 31.42
C THR A 12 7.18 -19.90 32.21
N MET A 13 6.97 -18.66 31.74
CA MET A 13 5.92 -17.78 32.26
C MET A 13 4.69 -17.91 31.35
N SER A 14 3.64 -18.56 31.85
CA SER A 14 2.32 -18.56 31.22
C SER A 14 1.51 -17.38 31.77
N THR A 15 1.19 -16.42 30.92
CA THR A 15 0.29 -15.31 31.26
C THR A 15 -1.10 -15.62 30.72
N ILE A 16 -2.06 -15.82 31.62
CA ILE A 16 -3.49 -15.99 31.35
C ILE A 16 -4.10 -14.59 31.21
N LEU A 17 -4.65 -14.26 30.04
CA LEU A 17 -5.49 -13.07 29.86
C LEU A 17 -6.97 -13.46 30.02
N ILE A 18 -7.61 -12.86 31.03
CA ILE A 18 -9.04 -13.01 31.32
C ILE A 18 -9.81 -12.01 30.44
N LEU A 19 -10.61 -12.52 29.50
CA LEU A 19 -11.57 -11.73 28.72
C LEU A 19 -12.80 -11.40 29.58
N SER A 20 -13.12 -10.12 29.71
CA SER A 20 -14.42 -9.65 30.22
C SER A 20 -15.35 -9.35 29.03
N PRO A 21 -16.62 -9.77 29.02
CA PRO A 21 -17.56 -9.38 27.98
C PRO A 21 -18.19 -8.02 28.31
N PHE A 22 -18.02 -7.02 27.44
CA PHE A 22 -18.83 -5.80 27.50
C PHE A 22 -20.17 -6.00 26.80
N LYS A 23 -21.22 -5.55 27.49
CA LYS A 23 -22.64 -5.71 27.18
C LYS A 23 -23.10 -4.87 25.99
N ASN A 24 -24.10 -5.41 25.30
CA ASN A 24 -24.97 -4.79 24.29
C ASN A 24 -25.52 -3.41 24.70
N VAL A 25 -25.68 -2.54 23.71
CA VAL A 25 -26.72 -1.48 23.70
C VAL A 25 -27.59 -1.68 22.46
N LYS A 26 -28.88 -1.93 22.71
CA LYS A 26 -29.96 -1.84 21.71
C LYS A 26 -30.41 -0.39 21.57
N ALA A 27 -30.81 -0.01 20.37
CA ALA A 27 -31.81 1.04 20.16
C ALA A 27 -32.86 0.50 19.18
N ASP A 28 -34.08 0.32 19.69
CA ASP A 28 -35.25 -0.09 18.91
C ASP A 28 -36.01 1.16 18.39
N ASN A 29 -36.31 1.14 17.09
CA ASN A 29 -37.53 1.57 16.35
C ASN A 29 -38.14 2.99 16.48
N LEU A 30 -38.47 3.60 15.32
CA LEU A 30 -39.87 3.80 14.85
C LEU A 30 -39.97 4.31 13.40
N ASN A 31 -41.10 3.97 12.77
CA ASN A 31 -41.48 3.88 11.36
C ASN A 31 -42.26 5.13 10.87
N ASP A 32 -42.18 5.50 9.57
CA ASP A 32 -43.37 5.85 8.74
C ASP A 32 -42.98 6.01 7.25
N GLY A 33 -43.82 5.54 6.35
CA GLY A 33 -43.56 5.54 4.90
C GLY A 33 -43.97 6.83 4.20
N THR A 34 -43.33 7.09 3.05
CA THR A 34 -43.93 7.59 1.78
C THR A 34 -42.82 7.69 0.73
N GLU A 35 -43.09 7.18 -0.47
CA GLU A 35 -42.27 7.36 -1.68
C GLU A 35 -42.23 8.84 -2.09
N ASP A 36 -41.04 9.39 -2.39
CA ASP A 36 -40.76 9.98 -3.70
C ASP A 36 -39.30 10.44 -3.86
N ASN A 37 -38.90 10.46 -5.13
CA ASN A 37 -37.56 10.42 -5.69
C ASN A 37 -36.60 11.58 -5.40
N TYR A 38 -35.32 11.26 -5.63
CA TYR A 38 -34.10 12.07 -5.67
C TYR A 38 -33.45 12.37 -4.32
N SER A 39 -32.69 11.38 -3.83
CA SER A 39 -31.71 11.59 -2.76
C SER A 39 -30.32 11.30 -3.32
N TYR A 40 -29.48 12.33 -3.35
CA TYR A 40 -28.03 12.20 -3.51
C TYR A 40 -27.56 11.08 -2.61
N ILE A 41 -26.99 10.02 -3.20
CA ILE A 41 -26.50 8.86 -2.48
C ILE A 41 -25.43 9.36 -1.51
N SER A 42 -25.82 9.58 -0.26
CA SER A 42 -24.91 9.88 0.82
C SER A 42 -23.92 8.73 0.92
N GLU A 43 -22.64 9.06 0.75
CA GLU A 43 -21.50 8.15 0.77
C GLU A 43 -21.62 7.12 1.89
N LYS A 44 -21.85 5.87 1.51
CA LYS A 44 -21.80 4.75 2.44
C LYS A 44 -20.33 4.56 2.81
N ARG A 45 -19.93 5.09 3.96
CA ARG A 45 -18.66 4.73 4.61
C ARG A 45 -18.77 3.24 4.96
N PHE A 46 -17.85 2.43 4.45
CA PHE A 46 -17.79 1.01 4.80
C PHE A 46 -17.24 0.88 6.22
N ASP A 47 -18.13 0.68 7.18
CA ASP A 47 -17.80 0.66 8.61
C ASP A 47 -17.21 -0.69 9.09
N LYS A 48 -17.11 -1.74 8.25
CA LYS A 48 -16.63 -3.09 8.66
C LYS A 48 -15.84 -3.87 7.58
N PRO A 49 -14.86 -4.73 7.97
CA PRO A 49 -14.09 -5.62 7.07
C PRO A 49 -14.91 -6.61 6.21
N ILE A 50 -16.18 -6.85 6.56
CA ILE A 50 -17.09 -7.77 5.82
C ILE A 50 -17.27 -7.35 4.36
N ASP A 51 -17.22 -6.05 4.04
CA ASP A 51 -17.40 -5.55 2.66
C ASP A 51 -16.22 -5.90 1.73
N VAL A 52 -15.08 -6.38 2.26
CA VAL A 52 -13.89 -6.75 1.47
C VAL A 52 -14.07 -8.06 0.71
N LEU A 53 -14.77 -9.07 1.26
CA LEU A 53 -15.02 -10.34 0.54
C LEU A 53 -16.15 -10.22 -0.51
N ASP A 54 -16.93 -9.15 -0.43
CA ASP A 54 -18.01 -8.89 -1.38
C ASP A 54 -17.52 -8.20 -2.66
N VAL A 55 -16.22 -7.86 -2.74
CA VAL A 55 -15.60 -7.39 -3.99
C VAL A 55 -15.53 -8.54 -5.00
N LYS A 56 -16.48 -8.52 -5.93
CA LYS A 56 -16.63 -9.54 -6.99
C LYS A 56 -16.42 -8.97 -8.38
N THR A 57 -16.32 -7.65 -8.49
CA THR A 57 -16.19 -6.92 -9.75
C THR A 57 -15.10 -5.85 -9.67
N VAL A 58 -14.66 -5.40 -10.85
CA VAL A 58 -13.73 -4.27 -10.99
C VAL A 58 -14.33 -2.98 -10.39
N GLU A 59 -15.63 -2.78 -10.53
CA GLU A 59 -16.33 -1.60 -9.96
C GLU A 59 -16.31 -1.63 -8.43
N ASP A 60 -16.51 -2.79 -7.82
CA ASP A 60 -16.42 -2.96 -6.37
C ASP A 60 -14.98 -2.70 -5.87
N ASN A 61 -13.97 -3.12 -6.65
CA ASN A 61 -12.56 -2.86 -6.33
C ASN A 61 -12.23 -1.36 -6.35
N LEU A 62 -12.77 -0.61 -7.33
CA LEU A 62 -12.60 0.84 -7.42
C LEU A 62 -13.27 1.56 -6.24
N LYS A 63 -14.54 1.23 -5.94
CA LYS A 63 -15.26 1.81 -4.79
C LYS A 63 -14.57 1.51 -3.46
N MET A 64 -14.05 0.29 -3.31
CA MET A 64 -13.27 -0.07 -2.12
C MET A 64 -11.99 0.76 -2.05
N THR A 65 -11.24 0.90 -3.15
CA THR A 65 -10.01 1.70 -3.22
C THR A 65 -10.25 3.13 -2.75
N ASP A 66 -11.32 3.79 -3.23
CA ASP A 66 -11.68 5.14 -2.80
C ASP A 66 -11.98 5.22 -1.31
N SER A 67 -12.62 4.19 -0.75
CA SER A 67 -12.92 4.14 0.68
C SER A 67 -11.67 3.99 1.57
N LEU A 68 -10.65 3.25 1.10
CA LEU A 68 -9.39 3.05 1.83
C LEU A 68 -8.70 4.39 2.12
N THR A 69 -8.77 5.36 1.19
CA THR A 69 -8.15 6.69 1.33
C THR A 69 -8.64 7.49 2.55
N ARG A 70 -9.76 7.07 3.14
CA ARG A 70 -10.41 7.73 4.29
C ARG A 70 -10.24 6.96 5.60
N MET A 71 -9.59 5.80 5.57
CA MET A 71 -9.39 4.92 6.73
C MET A 71 -8.13 5.30 7.52
N THR A 72 -8.16 5.06 8.83
CA THR A 72 -6.97 5.13 9.69
C THR A 72 -6.04 3.94 9.46
N ASN A 73 -4.79 4.04 9.90
CA ASN A 73 -3.85 2.92 9.80
C ASN A 73 -4.33 1.66 10.54
N ASP A 74 -5.05 1.82 11.66
CA ASP A 74 -5.62 0.67 12.38
C ASP A 74 -6.69 -0.03 11.54
N GLN A 75 -7.61 0.73 10.93
CA GLN A 75 -8.65 0.19 10.05
C GLN A 75 -8.05 -0.48 8.79
N LEU A 76 -7.02 0.12 8.21
CA LEU A 76 -6.30 -0.46 7.07
C LEU A 76 -5.59 -1.77 7.45
N ASN A 77 -5.00 -1.84 8.65
CA ASN A 77 -4.41 -3.08 9.14
C ASN A 77 -5.49 -4.15 9.42
N GLU A 78 -6.68 -3.77 9.89
CA GLU A 78 -7.80 -4.72 10.02
C GLU A 78 -8.21 -5.32 8.67
N VAL A 79 -8.24 -4.53 7.59
CA VAL A 79 -8.48 -5.02 6.22
C VAL A 79 -7.44 -6.06 5.82
N ILE A 80 -6.15 -5.77 6.07
CA ILE A 80 -5.06 -6.69 5.72
C ILE A 80 -5.14 -7.98 6.53
N ASN A 81 -5.37 -7.89 7.85
CA ASN A 81 -5.53 -9.05 8.73
C ASN A 81 -6.68 -9.93 8.27
N TYR A 82 -7.80 -9.31 7.92
CA TYR A 82 -8.96 -10.04 7.46
C TYR A 82 -8.71 -10.78 6.15
N VAL A 83 -8.02 -10.18 5.18
CA VAL A 83 -7.61 -10.89 3.96
C VAL A 83 -6.66 -12.03 4.27
N ALA A 84 -5.69 -11.83 5.17
CA ALA A 84 -4.74 -12.87 5.57
C ALA A 84 -5.41 -14.06 6.25
N ASP A 85 -6.36 -13.82 7.17
CA ASP A 85 -7.08 -14.87 7.90
C ASP A 85 -8.03 -15.66 7.01
N ASN A 86 -8.53 -15.04 5.93
CA ASN A 86 -9.49 -15.65 4.99
C ASN A 86 -8.84 -16.17 3.70
N ASP A 87 -7.54 -15.97 3.54
CA ASP A 87 -6.74 -16.62 2.49
C ASP A 87 -6.54 -18.08 2.85
N ASN A 88 -7.54 -18.92 2.52
CA ASN A 88 -7.62 -20.35 2.85
C ASN A 88 -6.55 -21.23 2.17
N GLY A 89 -5.33 -20.75 1.94
CA GLY A 89 -4.28 -21.47 1.22
C GLY A 89 -4.73 -21.87 -0.18
N ILE A 90 -5.52 -21.01 -0.84
CA ILE A 90 -6.16 -21.35 -2.12
C ILE A 90 -5.08 -21.47 -3.20
N SER A 91 -4.85 -22.72 -3.58
CA SER A 91 -4.31 -23.27 -4.83
C SER A 91 -4.00 -22.25 -5.93
N THR A 92 -2.90 -22.50 -6.65
CA THR A 92 -2.34 -21.84 -7.84
C THR A 92 -3.29 -21.57 -9.03
N TYR A 93 -4.60 -21.78 -8.85
CA TYR A 93 -5.71 -21.50 -9.76
C TYR A 93 -6.81 -20.67 -9.07
N ALA A 94 -6.41 -19.69 -8.25
CA ALA A 94 -7.32 -18.89 -7.45
C ALA A 94 -8.45 -18.27 -8.28
N SER A 95 -9.67 -18.29 -7.75
CA SER A 95 -10.80 -17.59 -8.37
C SER A 95 -10.50 -16.08 -8.43
N ASN A 96 -11.07 -15.36 -9.40
CA ASN A 96 -10.88 -13.91 -9.56
C ASN A 96 -11.07 -13.15 -8.23
N ASN A 97 -12.01 -13.58 -7.39
CA ASN A 97 -12.34 -12.96 -6.10
C ASN A 97 -11.18 -12.99 -5.08
N VAL A 98 -10.36 -14.05 -5.05
CA VAL A 98 -9.19 -14.14 -4.13
C VAL A 98 -8.10 -13.17 -4.57
N LYS A 99 -7.87 -13.08 -5.89
CA LYS A 99 -6.94 -12.11 -6.45
C LYS A 99 -7.40 -10.67 -6.15
N ASP A 100 -8.70 -10.39 -6.25
CA ASP A 100 -9.26 -9.08 -5.97
C ASP A 100 -9.15 -8.69 -4.48
N SER A 101 -9.33 -9.64 -3.55
CA SER A 101 -9.14 -9.42 -2.12
C SER A 101 -7.67 -9.12 -1.78
N LEU A 102 -6.72 -9.83 -2.40
CA LEU A 102 -5.30 -9.54 -2.25
C LEU A 102 -4.91 -8.17 -2.81
N LYS A 103 -5.52 -7.75 -3.94
CA LYS A 103 -5.33 -6.39 -4.46
C LYS A 103 -5.78 -5.33 -3.45
N ILE A 104 -6.91 -5.54 -2.77
CA ILE A 104 -7.39 -4.62 -1.72
C ILE A 104 -6.42 -4.57 -0.55
N ALA A 105 -5.90 -5.72 -0.09
CA ALA A 105 -4.91 -5.74 0.99
C ALA A 105 -3.62 -4.99 0.62
N TRP A 106 -3.14 -5.13 -0.62
CA TRP A 106 -2.00 -4.36 -1.13
C TRP A 106 -2.29 -2.86 -1.23
N LYS A 107 -3.49 -2.47 -1.68
CA LYS A 107 -3.91 -1.06 -1.70
C LYS A 107 -4.06 -0.48 -0.29
N ALA A 108 -4.50 -1.29 0.68
CA ALA A 108 -4.55 -0.88 2.08
C ALA A 108 -3.13 -0.65 2.64
N ALA A 109 -2.19 -1.55 2.34
CA ALA A 109 -0.78 -1.38 2.71
C ALA A 109 -0.16 -0.13 2.07
N ALA A 110 -0.47 0.12 0.80
CA ALA A 110 -0.07 1.33 0.10
C ALA A 110 -0.62 2.59 0.77
N GLN A 111 -1.89 2.58 1.18
CA GLN A 111 -2.50 3.71 1.90
C GLN A 111 -1.88 3.93 3.28
N ILE A 112 -1.49 2.88 4.00
CA ILE A 112 -0.73 3.01 5.25
C ILE A 112 0.60 3.74 4.99
N ALA A 113 1.31 3.40 3.90
CA ALA A 113 2.55 4.08 3.53
C ALA A 113 2.31 5.56 3.20
N ILE A 114 1.25 5.87 2.45
CA ILE A 114 0.82 7.26 2.17
C ILE A 114 0.58 8.02 3.48
N ASN A 115 -0.21 7.45 4.39
CA ASN A 115 -0.51 8.05 5.70
C ASN A 115 0.74 8.23 6.57
N SER A 116 1.81 7.47 6.31
CA SER A 116 3.05 7.46 7.08
C SER A 116 4.16 8.31 6.45
N GLY A 117 3.85 9.12 5.43
CA GLY A 117 4.81 10.04 4.81
C GLY A 117 5.52 9.52 3.56
N TYR A 118 5.03 8.42 2.97
CA TYR A 118 5.52 7.86 1.72
C TYR A 118 4.47 7.93 0.59
N PRO A 119 3.94 9.12 0.27
CA PRO A 119 2.87 9.27 -0.71
C PRO A 119 3.25 8.82 -2.12
N LEU A 120 4.51 8.99 -2.55
CA LEU A 120 4.96 8.64 -3.89
C LEU A 120 5.11 7.13 -4.04
N ALA A 121 5.79 6.48 -3.11
CA ALA A 121 5.96 5.03 -3.11
C ALA A 121 4.61 4.31 -2.99
N GLY A 122 3.75 4.75 -2.05
CA GLY A 122 2.41 4.20 -1.91
C GLY A 122 1.56 4.37 -3.18
N THR A 123 1.67 5.51 -3.87
CA THR A 123 0.99 5.71 -5.15
C THR A 123 1.43 4.67 -6.19
N LEU A 124 2.73 4.42 -6.36
CA LEU A 124 3.19 3.43 -7.35
C LEU A 124 2.80 1.99 -6.99
N VAL A 125 2.68 1.66 -5.71
CA VAL A 125 2.10 0.36 -5.29
C VAL A 125 0.67 0.23 -5.79
N ILE A 126 -0.18 1.25 -5.62
CA ILE A 126 -1.57 1.21 -6.11
C ILE A 126 -1.60 1.00 -7.63
N TYR A 127 -0.80 1.74 -8.38
CA TYR A 127 -0.70 1.58 -9.84
C TYR A 127 -0.18 0.19 -10.24
N SER A 128 0.79 -0.36 -9.51
CA SER A 128 1.35 -1.69 -9.73
C SER A 128 0.33 -2.80 -9.47
N VAL A 129 -0.50 -2.67 -8.43
CA VAL A 129 -1.62 -3.58 -8.14
C VAL A 129 -2.65 -3.59 -9.28
N ASP A 130 -2.89 -2.43 -9.88
CA ASP A 130 -3.81 -2.28 -11.00
C ASP A 130 -3.17 -2.65 -12.35
N GLY A 131 -1.84 -2.79 -12.40
CA GLY A 131 -1.08 -3.09 -13.62
C GLY A 131 -1.11 -1.94 -14.62
N ILE A 132 -1.19 -0.70 -14.13
CA ILE A 132 -1.32 0.51 -14.94
C ILE A 132 -0.02 1.30 -14.86
N ASP A 133 0.53 1.66 -16.01
CA ASP A 133 1.69 2.54 -16.10
C ASP A 133 1.39 3.92 -15.49
N TYR A 134 2.37 4.46 -14.76
CA TYR A 134 2.25 5.78 -14.17
C TYR A 134 2.79 6.85 -15.13
N TYR A 135 1.98 7.87 -15.36
CA TYR A 135 2.38 9.09 -16.07
C TYR A 135 1.95 10.31 -15.26
N GLU A 136 2.87 11.27 -15.08
CA GLU A 136 2.51 12.60 -14.60
C GLU A 136 3.19 13.71 -15.39
N GLN A 137 2.58 14.90 -15.31
CA GLN A 137 3.16 16.15 -15.79
C GLN A 137 3.10 17.22 -14.68
N ASN A 138 4.26 17.66 -14.20
CA ASN A 138 4.40 18.64 -13.10
C ASN A 138 3.64 18.23 -11.83
N GLY A 139 3.55 16.93 -11.55
CA GLY A 139 2.79 16.37 -10.45
C GLY A 139 3.57 16.27 -9.13
N PRO A 140 3.07 15.47 -8.19
CA PRO A 140 3.73 15.22 -6.91
C PRO A 140 5.18 14.75 -7.02
N PHE A 141 5.49 13.84 -7.97
CA PHE A 141 6.89 13.39 -8.15
C PHE A 141 7.76 14.55 -8.60
N SER A 142 7.30 15.32 -9.59
CA SER A 142 8.00 16.49 -10.10
C SER A 142 8.32 17.49 -8.99
N LYS A 143 7.36 17.75 -8.09
CA LYS A 143 7.55 18.63 -6.94
C LYS A 143 8.59 18.08 -5.96
N ALA A 144 8.52 16.79 -5.64
CA ALA A 144 9.46 16.15 -4.74
C ALA A 144 10.89 16.15 -5.32
N ILE A 145 11.04 15.77 -6.59
CA ILE A 145 12.32 15.70 -7.28
C ILE A 145 12.99 17.09 -7.28
N LYS A 146 12.25 18.15 -7.60
CA LYS A 146 12.75 19.54 -7.56
C LYS A 146 13.30 19.97 -6.19
N GLY A 147 12.83 19.35 -5.11
CA GLY A 147 13.32 19.59 -3.75
C GLY A 147 14.68 18.95 -3.44
N THR A 148 15.20 18.07 -4.29
CA THR A 148 16.40 17.27 -4.01
C THR A 148 17.68 17.88 -4.60
N ASN A 149 18.84 17.44 -4.09
CA ASN A 149 20.13 17.76 -4.71
C ASN A 149 20.35 17.00 -6.03
N VAL A 150 19.69 15.85 -6.22
CA VAL A 150 19.69 15.09 -7.47
C VAL A 150 19.18 15.96 -8.62
N TYR A 151 18.10 16.72 -8.40
CA TYR A 151 17.57 17.64 -9.41
C TYR A 151 18.62 18.63 -9.93
N LYS A 152 19.48 19.17 -9.05
CA LYS A 152 20.57 20.08 -9.47
C LYS A 152 21.59 19.42 -10.40
N ARG A 153 21.81 18.10 -10.27
CA ARG A 153 22.75 17.34 -11.11
C ARG A 153 22.20 17.03 -12.50
N ILE A 154 20.89 16.78 -12.59
CA ILE A 154 20.22 16.32 -13.82
C ILE A 154 19.67 17.45 -14.70
N GLN A 155 20.10 18.70 -14.47
CA GLN A 155 19.60 19.90 -15.16
C GLN A 155 19.93 19.97 -16.66
N SER A 156 20.87 19.17 -17.15
CA SER A 156 21.28 19.17 -18.56
C SER A 156 21.62 17.78 -19.08
N GLY A 157 21.57 17.59 -20.39
CA GLY A 157 21.91 16.33 -21.05
C GLY A 157 20.90 15.20 -20.83
N SER A 158 21.38 13.97 -20.92
CA SER A 158 20.60 12.75 -20.70
C SER A 158 21.50 11.70 -20.06
N GLY A 159 20.94 10.86 -19.20
CA GLY A 159 21.70 9.83 -18.51
C GLY A 159 20.86 9.05 -17.52
N SER A 160 21.52 8.56 -16.48
CA SER A 160 20.92 7.89 -15.33
C SER A 160 21.45 8.49 -14.03
N ASP A 161 20.63 8.48 -12.99
CA ASP A 161 21.01 8.86 -11.63
C ASP A 161 20.18 7.99 -10.66
N ASN A 162 20.43 8.12 -9.36
CA ASN A 162 19.65 7.45 -8.34
C ASN A 162 19.29 8.41 -7.20
N PHE A 163 18.20 8.10 -6.52
CA PHE A 163 17.92 8.67 -5.21
C PHE A 163 18.56 7.79 -4.15
N THR A 164 19.12 8.41 -3.11
CA THR A 164 19.45 7.75 -1.85
C THR A 164 18.40 8.10 -0.79
N THR A 165 18.33 7.34 0.30
CA THR A 165 17.46 7.69 1.44
C THR A 165 17.75 9.09 2.00
N SER A 166 19.00 9.57 1.87
CA SER A 166 19.40 10.92 2.27
C SER A 166 18.91 12.03 1.33
N ASP A 167 18.65 11.72 0.06
CA ASP A 167 18.05 12.68 -0.88
C ASP A 167 16.55 12.80 -0.65
N SER A 168 15.87 11.65 -0.52
CA SER A 168 14.47 11.52 -0.16
C SER A 168 14.16 10.03 0.00
N GLU A 169 13.71 9.60 1.18
CA GLU A 169 13.31 8.20 1.40
C GLU A 169 12.13 7.79 0.49
N ASP A 170 11.15 8.67 0.30
CA ASP A 170 9.99 8.36 -0.54
C ASP A 170 10.36 8.21 -2.02
N LEU A 171 11.21 9.10 -2.57
CA LEU A 171 11.71 8.94 -3.94
C LEU A 171 12.67 7.74 -4.08
N TYR A 172 13.45 7.45 -3.03
CA TYR A 172 14.27 6.23 -2.97
C TYR A 172 13.40 4.98 -3.09
N TYR A 173 12.27 4.92 -2.38
CA TYR A 173 11.36 3.78 -2.45
C TYR A 173 10.47 3.79 -3.70
N ALA A 174 10.21 4.94 -4.31
CA ALA A 174 9.34 5.03 -5.48
C ALA A 174 10.09 4.84 -6.82
N ILE A 175 11.18 5.56 -7.04
CA ILE A 175 11.91 5.59 -8.33
C ILE A 175 13.43 5.54 -8.10
N HIS A 176 13.89 4.52 -7.36
CA HIS A 176 15.25 4.41 -6.82
C HIS A 176 16.34 4.76 -7.84
N ALA A 177 16.29 4.16 -9.04
CA ALA A 177 17.31 4.29 -10.06
C ALA A 177 16.67 4.57 -11.42
N PHE A 178 16.78 5.80 -11.89
CA PHE A 178 16.00 6.29 -13.01
C PHE A 178 16.88 6.78 -14.16
N LYS A 179 16.27 6.88 -15.35
CA LYS A 179 16.85 7.58 -16.50
C LYS A 179 16.25 8.97 -16.61
N TYR A 180 17.04 9.91 -17.10
CA TYR A 180 16.58 11.26 -17.37
C TYR A 180 16.98 11.74 -18.75
N HIS A 181 16.15 12.59 -19.35
CA HIS A 181 16.52 13.33 -20.56
C HIS A 181 15.98 14.75 -20.50
N ASN A 182 16.80 15.69 -20.96
CA ASN A 182 16.44 17.09 -21.04
C ASN A 182 16.05 17.46 -22.47
N SER A 183 14.88 18.08 -22.62
CA SER A 183 14.44 18.63 -23.90
C SER A 183 15.00 20.04 -24.11
N LYS A 184 15.09 20.44 -25.40
CA LYS A 184 15.36 21.82 -25.82
C LYS A 184 14.27 22.82 -25.39
N THR A 185 13.09 22.33 -25.02
CA THR A 185 11.92 23.14 -24.63
C THR A 185 11.82 23.38 -23.11
N ASN A 186 12.95 23.37 -22.40
CA ASN A 186 13.03 23.56 -20.93
C ASN A 186 12.24 22.52 -20.11
N LYS A 187 12.07 21.31 -20.67
CA LYS A 187 11.46 20.17 -19.99
C LYS A 187 12.53 19.16 -19.56
N LEU A 188 12.30 18.52 -18.43
CA LEU A 188 13.03 17.38 -17.92
C LEU A 188 12.07 16.19 -17.87
N TYR A 189 12.51 15.07 -18.41
CA TYR A 189 11.78 13.82 -18.41
C TYR A 189 12.54 12.81 -17.58
N ILE A 190 11.81 12.08 -16.74
CA ILE A 190 12.34 10.99 -15.93
C ILE A 190 11.54 9.73 -16.26
N SER A 191 12.24 8.62 -16.44
CA SER A 191 11.64 7.32 -16.70
C SER A 191 12.28 6.25 -15.82
N ASP A 192 11.46 5.38 -15.24
CA ASP A 192 11.86 4.24 -14.43
C ASP A 192 10.90 3.05 -14.64
N THR A 193 11.27 1.88 -14.14
CA THR A 193 10.39 0.72 -14.01
C THR A 193 10.23 0.42 -12.53
N PHE A 194 9.01 0.61 -12.03
CA PHE A 194 8.66 0.20 -10.68
C PHE A 194 8.29 -1.28 -10.70
N ASP A 195 9.19 -2.13 -10.21
CA ASP A 195 9.05 -3.59 -10.23
C ASP A 195 8.86 -4.21 -8.84
N PHE A 196 8.71 -3.37 -7.81
CA PHE A 196 8.62 -3.78 -6.41
C PHE A 196 9.67 -4.82 -6.03
N ALA A 197 10.88 -4.75 -6.62
CA ALA A 197 11.94 -5.67 -6.28
C ALA A 197 12.18 -5.61 -4.77
N LEU A 198 12.23 -6.79 -4.13
CA LEU A 198 12.62 -6.96 -2.72
C LEU A 198 14.07 -6.50 -2.55
N ASN A 199 14.33 -5.20 -2.61
CA ASN A 199 15.51 -4.66 -1.97
C ASN A 199 15.27 -4.88 -0.47
N THR A 200 16.20 -5.55 0.20
CA THR A 200 16.14 -5.83 1.63
C THR A 200 15.93 -4.55 2.45
N ASP A 201 16.22 -3.38 1.88
CA ASP A 201 15.97 -2.07 2.44
C ASP A 201 14.47 -1.65 2.45
N TYR A 202 13.64 -2.15 1.53
CA TYR A 202 12.17 -1.95 1.57
C TYR A 202 11.53 -2.68 2.74
N GLN A 203 12.13 -3.80 3.17
CA GLN A 203 11.58 -4.57 4.28
C GLN A 203 11.60 -3.78 5.58
N ASN A 204 12.61 -2.95 5.85
CA ASN A 204 12.70 -2.25 7.14
C ASN A 204 11.57 -1.24 7.38
N THR A 205 11.20 -0.46 6.36
CA THR A 205 10.18 0.59 6.52
C THR A 205 8.77 0.02 6.46
N PHE A 206 8.45 -0.77 5.43
CA PHE A 206 7.11 -1.35 5.30
C PHE A 206 6.79 -2.41 6.35
N SER A 207 7.78 -3.19 6.84
CA SER A 207 7.54 -4.18 7.91
C SER A 207 7.20 -3.56 9.25
N THR A 208 7.61 -2.30 9.51
CA THR A 208 7.26 -1.60 10.75
C THR A 208 5.88 -0.94 10.70
N LEU A 209 5.39 -0.64 9.49
CA LEU A 209 4.13 0.07 9.29
C LEU A 209 2.94 -0.87 9.07
N VAL A 210 3.17 -2.06 8.52
CA VAL A 210 2.12 -3.01 8.14
C VAL A 210 2.19 -4.25 9.02
N ASN A 211 1.18 -4.45 9.87
CA ASN A 211 1.15 -5.50 10.91
C ASN A 211 1.29 -6.93 10.34
N ASN A 212 0.88 -7.14 9.09
CA ASN A 212 0.96 -8.42 8.39
C ASN A 212 1.84 -8.36 7.13
N TRP A 213 2.89 -7.56 7.17
CA TRP A 213 3.86 -7.46 6.07
C TRP A 213 4.46 -8.80 5.67
N GLY A 214 4.75 -9.67 6.64
CA GLY A 214 5.27 -11.02 6.39
C GLY A 214 4.34 -11.85 5.50
N TYR A 215 3.02 -11.71 5.65
CA TYR A 215 2.04 -12.35 4.79
C TYR A 215 2.01 -11.70 3.39
N LEU A 216 1.88 -10.37 3.30
CA LEU A 216 1.82 -9.68 2.01
C LEU A 216 3.07 -9.92 1.15
N SER A 217 4.24 -9.93 1.76
CA SER A 217 5.52 -10.19 1.08
C SER A 217 5.61 -11.58 0.43
N GLN A 218 4.76 -12.54 0.85
CA GLN A 218 4.65 -13.85 0.21
C GLN A 218 3.70 -13.84 -1.00
N LYS A 219 2.93 -12.75 -1.19
CA LYS A 219 1.86 -12.57 -2.18
C LYS A 219 2.19 -11.50 -3.22
N MET A 220 3.47 -11.37 -3.58
CA MET A 220 3.94 -10.33 -4.51
C MET A 220 3.52 -10.57 -5.95
N GLU A 221 3.03 -11.76 -6.30
CA GLU A 221 2.50 -12.08 -7.63
C GLU A 221 1.30 -11.22 -8.06
N VAL A 222 0.73 -10.48 -7.11
CA VAL A 222 -0.34 -9.50 -7.36
C VAL A 222 0.21 -8.18 -7.90
N LEU A 223 1.47 -7.87 -7.61
CA LEU A 223 2.14 -6.67 -8.08
C LEU A 223 2.68 -6.90 -9.49
N THR A 224 2.41 -5.94 -10.37
CA THR A 224 2.88 -5.97 -11.75
C THR A 224 3.95 -4.90 -11.92
N PRO A 225 5.12 -5.20 -12.52
CA PRO A 225 6.06 -4.16 -12.91
C PRO A 225 5.40 -3.16 -13.85
N ILE A 226 5.53 -1.86 -13.55
CA ILE A 226 4.92 -0.78 -14.32
C ILE A 226 5.99 0.23 -14.77
N ASN A 227 5.75 0.86 -15.92
CA ASN A 227 6.57 1.98 -16.35
C ASN A 227 6.15 3.24 -15.59
N VAL A 228 7.13 4.04 -15.18
CA VAL A 228 6.93 5.32 -14.52
C VAL A 228 7.52 6.40 -15.42
N ASN A 229 6.70 7.35 -15.84
CA ASN A 229 7.10 8.46 -16.71
C ASN A 229 6.70 9.80 -16.10
N ILE A 230 7.67 10.65 -15.83
CA ILE A 230 7.48 11.95 -15.18
C ILE A 230 7.99 13.03 -16.12
N GLU A 231 7.12 13.96 -16.50
CA GLU A 231 7.48 15.17 -17.24
C GLU A 231 7.41 16.39 -16.33
N MET A 232 8.49 17.18 -16.26
CA MET A 232 8.51 18.43 -15.49
C MET A 232 9.09 19.60 -16.26
N GLN A 233 8.52 20.78 -16.04
CA GLN A 233 9.13 22.05 -16.40
C GLN A 233 10.33 22.30 -15.51
N LYS A 234 11.44 22.78 -16.06
CA LYS A 234 12.58 23.20 -15.25
C LYS A 234 12.30 24.54 -14.57
#